data_AF-A0A2E5PIG1-F1
#
_entry.id   AF-A0A2E5PIG1-F1
#
_cell.length_a   1.000
_cell.length_b   1.000
_cell.length_c   1.000
_cell.angle_alpha   90.00
_cell.angle_beta   90.00
_cell.angle_gamma   90.00
#
_symmetry.space_group_name_H-M   'P 1'
#
loop_
_entity.id
_entity.type
_entity.pdbx_description
1 polymer ?
#
loop_
_entity_poly.entity_id
_entity_poly.type
_entity_poly.pdbx_seq_one_letter_code
_entity_poly.pdbx_strand_id
1 'polypeptide(L)'
;MKKCLVAGTIALMTIGPALSIADTNRDKDPQASVSDGIQSLLKTMEMMLLTIPQYEAPFINENGDIIIRRKNSPRDPKKTPVPEGKKKAI
;
A
#
# COMPACT_ATOMS: atom_id res chain seq x y z
N MET A 1 6.95 50.83 -53.06
CA MET A 1 7.64 51.53 -51.96
C MET A 1 7.17 50.94 -50.64
N LYS A 2 8.13 50.54 -49.80
CA LYS A 2 8.09 50.56 -48.33
C LYS A 2 7.26 49.48 -47.58
N LYS A 3 8.02 48.45 -47.18
CA LYS A 3 8.24 47.97 -45.80
C LYS A 3 7.13 47.19 -45.08
N CYS A 4 7.47 45.93 -44.84
CA CYS A 4 7.04 45.06 -43.75
C CYS A 4 6.94 45.79 -42.40
N LEU A 5 5.94 45.43 -41.59
CA LEU A 5 6.18 45.21 -40.16
C LEU A 5 5.30 44.08 -39.64
N VAL A 6 6.01 43.03 -39.22
CA VAL A 6 5.60 41.85 -38.46
C VAL A 6 5.21 42.27 -37.05
N ALA A 7 4.10 41.73 -36.51
CA ALA A 7 3.97 41.35 -35.10
C ALA A 7 2.59 40.74 -34.83
N GLY A 8 2.41 39.48 -35.22
CA GLY A 8 1.28 38.66 -34.79
C GLY A 8 1.82 37.26 -34.58
N THR A 9 2.23 36.97 -33.34
CA THR A 9 2.70 35.66 -32.91
C THR A 9 1.62 34.62 -33.23
N ILE A 10 1.82 33.86 -34.31
CA ILE A 10 1.09 32.62 -34.54
C ILE A 10 1.57 31.67 -33.45
N ALA A 11 0.81 31.61 -32.36
CA ALA A 11 0.90 30.52 -31.40
C ALA A 11 0.56 29.25 -32.16
N LEU A 12 1.62 28.55 -32.56
CA LEU A 12 1.60 27.27 -33.23
C LEU A 12 0.73 26.33 -32.38
N MET A 13 -0.47 26.09 -32.86
CA MET A 13 -1.44 25.15 -32.31
C MET A 13 -0.79 23.76 -32.41
N THR A 14 -0.08 23.34 -31.38
CA THR A 14 0.43 21.96 -31.28
C THR A 14 -0.77 21.07 -31.03
N ILE A 15 -1.31 20.53 -32.14
CA ILE A 15 -2.19 19.38 -32.14
C ILE A 15 -1.36 18.21 -31.61
N GLY A 16 -1.32 18.07 -30.29
CA GLY A 16 -0.95 16.80 -29.66
C GLY A 16 -2.07 15.80 -29.94
N PRO A 17 -1.76 14.52 -30.21
CA PRO A 17 -2.80 13.51 -30.26
C PRO A 17 -3.40 13.44 -28.86
N ALA A 18 -4.66 13.84 -28.73
CA ALA A 18 -5.44 13.49 -27.56
C ALA A 18 -5.37 11.97 -27.43
N LEU A 19 -4.69 11.48 -26.39
CA LEU A 19 -4.79 10.10 -25.98
C LEU A 19 -6.27 9.88 -25.64
N SER A 20 -7.01 9.29 -26.58
CA SER A 20 -8.32 8.71 -26.30
C SER A 20 -8.08 7.62 -25.28
N ILE A 21 -8.21 7.96 -24.00
CA ILE A 21 -8.59 6.99 -22.99
C ILE A 21 -10.03 6.66 -23.34
N ALA A 22 -10.22 5.70 -24.24
CA ALA A 22 -11.49 5.05 -24.43
C ALA A 22 -11.79 4.37 -23.09
N ASP A 23 -12.48 5.10 -22.21
CA ASP A 23 -13.18 4.52 -21.09
C ASP A 23 -14.23 3.62 -21.74
N THR A 24 -13.89 2.34 -21.84
CA THR A 24 -14.82 1.31 -22.28
C THR A 24 -16.00 1.44 -21.35
N ASN A 25 -17.05 2.10 -21.82
CA ASN A 25 -18.36 2.09 -21.23
C ASN A 25 -18.75 0.62 -21.18
N ARG A 26 -18.43 0.02 -20.04
CA ARG A 26 -18.77 -1.33 -19.72
C ARG A 26 -20.27 -1.28 -19.54
N ASP A 27 -21.00 -1.72 -20.55
CA ASP A 27 -22.30 -2.39 -20.39
C ASP A 27 -22.10 -3.63 -19.50
N LYS A 28 -21.64 -3.41 -18.27
CA LYS A 28 -21.63 -4.39 -17.21
C LYS A 28 -23.07 -4.40 -16.73
N ASP A 29 -23.72 -5.53 -16.95
CA ASP A 29 -24.97 -5.88 -16.27
C ASP A 29 -24.96 -5.27 -14.85
N PRO A 30 -25.94 -4.41 -14.50
CA PRO A 30 -26.01 -3.79 -13.19
C PRO A 30 -25.85 -4.79 -12.04
N GLN A 31 -26.33 -6.03 -12.24
CA GLN A 31 -26.20 -7.10 -11.27
C GLN A 31 -24.73 -7.53 -11.05
N ALA A 32 -23.94 -7.62 -12.12
CA ALA A 32 -22.51 -7.96 -12.05
C ALA A 32 -21.70 -6.88 -11.32
N SER A 33 -22.07 -5.62 -11.48
CA SER A 33 -21.42 -4.49 -10.79
C SER A 33 -21.68 -4.51 -9.28
N VAL A 34 -22.90 -4.88 -8.86
CA VAL A 34 -23.25 -5.05 -7.44
C VAL A 34 -22.47 -6.21 -6.82
N SER A 35 -22.37 -7.35 -7.50
CA SER A 35 -21.60 -8.49 -6.99
C SER A 35 -20.11 -8.18 -6.85
N ASP A 36 -19.52 -7.49 -7.82
CA ASP A 36 -18.11 -7.06 -7.77
C ASP A 36 -17.85 -6.14 -6.57
N GLY A 37 -18.78 -5.21 -6.30
CA GLY A 37 -18.71 -4.29 -5.15
C GLY A 37 -18.72 -5.03 -3.81
N ILE A 38 -19.61 -6.02 -3.65
CA ILE A 38 -19.70 -6.83 -2.43
C ILE A 38 -18.42 -7.65 -2.23
N GLN A 39 -17.88 -8.27 -3.28
CA GLN A 39 -16.63 -9.03 -3.19
C GLN A 39 -15.46 -8.14 -2.76
N SER A 40 -15.37 -6.93 -3.33
CA SER A 40 -14.34 -5.95 -2.96
C SER A 40 -14.46 -5.51 -1.49
N LEU A 41 -15.69 -5.29 -1.02
CA LEU A 41 -15.95 -4.96 0.39
C LEU A 41 -15.49 -6.09 1.32
N LEU A 42 -15.91 -7.33 1.05
CA LEU A 42 -15.53 -8.50 1.84
C LEU A 42 -14.00 -8.70 1.85
N LYS A 43 -13.34 -8.51 0.70
CA LYS A 43 -11.88 -8.60 0.62
C LYS A 43 -11.19 -7.53 1.45
N THR A 44 -11.73 -6.32 1.46
CA THR A 44 -11.22 -5.21 2.27
C THR A 44 -11.38 -5.51 3.77
N MET A 45 -12.52 -6.07 4.17
CA MET A 45 -12.75 -6.50 5.55
C MET A 45 -11.77 -7.60 5.98
N GLU A 46 -11.47 -8.57 5.11
CA GLU A 46 -10.46 -9.59 5.36
C GLU A 46 -9.07 -8.96 5.61
N MET A 47 -8.64 -8.03 4.74
CA MET A 47 -7.35 -7.34 4.90
C MET A 47 -7.29 -6.51 6.19
N MET A 48 -8.40 -5.85 6.56
CA MET A 48 -8.49 -5.12 7.83
C MET A 48 -8.29 -6.05 9.03
N LEU A 49 -8.95 -7.21 9.04
CA LEU A 49 -8.81 -8.19 10.13
C LEU A 49 -7.38 -8.70 10.26
N LEU A 50 -6.68 -8.93 9.15
CA LEU A 50 -5.27 -9.36 9.14
C LEU A 50 -4.31 -8.29 9.70
N THR A 51 -4.72 -7.02 9.70
CA THR A 51 -3.90 -5.92 10.23
C THR A 51 -3.94 -5.86 11.77
N ILE A 52 -4.94 -6.50 12.40
CA ILE A 52 -5.08 -6.48 13.85
C ILE A 52 -3.97 -7.34 14.49
N PRO A 53 -3.13 -6.75 15.37
CA PRO A 53 -2.06 -7.49 16.02
C PRO A 53 -2.62 -8.50 17.03
N GLN A 54 -2.08 -9.71 17.01
CA GLN A 54 -2.41 -10.76 17.98
C GLN A 54 -1.36 -10.80 19.09
N TYR A 55 -1.79 -10.90 20.34
CA TYR A 55 -0.92 -10.92 21.52
C TYR A 55 -1.07 -12.22 22.33
N GLU A 56 0.01 -12.60 23.01
CA GLU A 56 0.02 -13.67 24.02
C GLU A 56 -0.53 -13.17 25.36
N ALA A 57 -0.81 -14.11 26.27
CA ALA A 57 -1.20 -13.76 27.63
C ALA A 57 -0.06 -12.97 28.33
N PRO A 58 -0.39 -11.88 29.03
CA PRO A 58 0.62 -11.09 29.73
C PRO A 58 1.18 -11.85 30.93
N PHE A 59 2.46 -11.64 31.22
CA PHE A 59 3.12 -12.18 32.40
C PHE A 59 4.05 -11.15 33.03
N ILE A 60 4.37 -11.36 34.31
CA ILE A 60 5.28 -10.51 35.08
C ILE A 60 6.67 -11.14 35.05
N ASN A 61 7.71 -10.38 34.71
CA ASN A 61 9.09 -10.85 34.73
C ASN A 61 9.70 -10.80 36.15
N GLU A 62 10.94 -11.25 36.30
CA GLU A 62 11.66 -11.24 37.59
C GLU A 62 11.90 -9.83 38.17
N ASN A 63 11.90 -8.81 37.31
CA ASN A 63 12.05 -7.41 37.72
C ASN A 63 10.71 -6.75 38.13
N GLY A 64 9.59 -7.45 37.92
CA GLY A 64 8.24 -6.92 38.17
C GLY A 64 7.58 -6.21 36.97
N ASP A 65 8.17 -6.23 35.78
CA ASP A 65 7.58 -5.63 34.58
C ASP A 65 6.51 -6.53 33.96
N ILE A 66 5.45 -5.93 33.40
CA ILE A 66 4.42 -6.63 32.64
C ILE A 66 4.85 -6.72 31.17
N ILE A 67 5.01 -7.94 30.67
CA ILE A 67 5.42 -8.20 29.29
C ILE A 67 4.22 -8.65 28.45
N ILE A 68 3.94 -7.94 27.35
CA ILE A 68 2.87 -8.26 26.39
C ILE A 68 3.50 -8.54 25.01
N ARG A 69 3.56 -9.81 24.61
CA ARG A 69 4.24 -10.23 23.37
C ARG A 69 3.27 -10.37 22.21
N ARG A 70 3.68 -9.93 21.01
CA ARG A 70 2.93 -10.18 19.76
C ARG A 70 3.20 -11.60 19.27
N LYS A 71 2.15 -12.36 18.95
CA LYS A 71 2.24 -13.75 18.47
C LYS A 71 2.93 -13.86 17.10
N ASN A 72 2.59 -12.97 16.17
CA ASN A 72 3.13 -12.93 14.81
C ASN A 72 3.82 -11.58 14.54
N SER A 73 4.97 -11.35 15.16
CA SER A 73 5.74 -10.12 14.92
C SER A 73 6.44 -10.18 13.55
N PRO A 74 6.25 -9.21 12.64
CA PRO A 74 6.97 -9.17 11.36
C PRO A 74 8.49 -9.01 11.53
N ARG A 75 8.92 -8.51 12.70
CA ARG A 75 10.29 -8.67 13.18
C ARG A 75 10.26 -9.80 14.19
N ASP A 76 10.50 -11.03 13.76
CA ASP A 76 10.74 -12.13 14.69
C ASP A 76 12.19 -12.02 15.21
N PRO A 77 12.41 -11.60 16.47
CA PRO A 77 13.77 -11.54 17.01
C PRO A 77 14.42 -12.92 17.13
N LYS A 78 13.68 -14.05 17.04
CA LYS A 78 14.29 -15.40 16.92
C LYS A 78 15.02 -15.63 15.60
N LYS A 79 14.84 -14.76 14.59
CA LYS A 79 15.60 -14.76 13.33
C LYS A 79 16.78 -13.79 13.31
N THR A 80 17.02 -13.06 14.38
CA THR A 80 18.33 -12.41 14.57
C THR A 80 19.26 -13.49 15.12
N PRO A 81 20.32 -13.90 14.40
CA PRO A 81 21.31 -14.78 14.97
C PRO A 81 21.85 -14.11 16.23
N VAL A 82 21.68 -14.76 17.39
CA VAL A 82 22.44 -14.38 18.58
C VAL A 82 23.91 -14.53 18.18
N PRO A 83 24.74 -13.48 18.20
CA PRO A 83 26.15 -13.66 17.90
C PRO A 83 26.73 -14.59 18.97
N GLU A 84 27.18 -15.78 18.54
CA GLU A 84 27.91 -16.75 19.36
C GLU A 84 29.19 -16.06 19.85
N GLY A 85 29.11 -15.44 21.02
CA GLY A 85 30.18 -14.63 21.57
C GLY A 85 30.27 -14.82 23.07
N LYS A 86 31.21 -15.69 23.46
CA LYS A 86 31.76 -15.92 24.80
C LYS A 86 31.12 -17.05 25.62
N LYS A 87 31.36 -18.28 25.18
CA LYS A 87 31.71 -19.34 26.13
C LYS A 87 33.03 -18.91 26.78
N LYS A 88 32.98 -18.29 27.96
CA LYS A 88 34.18 -18.17 28.80
C LYS A 88 34.53 -19.58 29.25
N ALA A 89 35.69 -20.06 28.82
CA ALA A 89 36.34 -21.19 29.44
C ALA A 89 36.54 -20.87 30.94
N ILE A 90 36.05 -21.76 31.78
CA ILE A 90 36.44 -21.89 33.19
C ILE A 90 36.97 -23.30 33.31
#